data_AF-A0A426T1Y7-F1
#
_entry.id   AF-A0A426T1Y7-F1
#
_cell.length_a   1.000
_cell.length_b   1.000
_cell.length_c   1.000
_cell.angle_alpha   90.00
_cell.angle_beta   90.00
_cell.angle_gamma   90.00
#
_symmetry.space_group_name_H-M   'P 1'
#
loop_
_entity.id
_entity.type
_entity.pdbx_description
1 polymer ?
#
loop_
_entity_poly.entity_id
_entity_poly.type
_entity_poly.pdbx_seq_one_letter_code
_entity_poly.pdbx_strand_id
1 'polypeptide(L)' 'MEELHKQSERLIAEYTDFAIGQSETYADAIVYVNKMASPTIHGQAIKKAIQDEITKRALNSEIRL' A
#
# COMPACT_ATOMS: atom_id res chain seq x y z
N MET A 1 -15.38 15.92 7.13
CA MET A 1 -14.67 15.61 5.87
C MET A 1 -13.19 15.44 6.08
N GLU A 2 -12.52 16.36 6.77
CA GLU A 2 -11.07 16.25 7.04
C GLU A 2 -10.67 15.02 7.86
N GLU A 3 -11.48 14.65 8.87
CA GLU A 3 -11.19 13.47 9.71
C GLU A 3 -11.28 12.14 8.94
N LEU A 4 -12.26 12.01 8.04
CA LEU A 4 -12.42 10.82 7.19
C LEU A 4 -11.25 10.67 6.21
N HIS A 5 -10.76 11.79 5.67
CA HIS A 5 -9.58 11.79 4.81
C HIS A 5 -8.32 11.32 5.58
N LYS A 6 -8.07 11.89 6.76
CA LYS A 6 -6.97 11.47 7.65
C LYS A 6 -7.06 10.00 8.06
N GLN A 7 -8.27 9.49 8.27
CA GLN A 7 -8.47 8.05 8.55
C GLN A 7 -8.11 7.18 7.34
N SER A 8 -8.50 7.59 6.12
CA SER A 8 -8.13 6.88 4.90
C SER A 8 -6.61 6.87 4.67
N GLU A 9 -5.94 8.00 4.89
CA GLU A 9 -4.48 8.09 4.75
C GLU A 9 -3.75 7.20 5.77
N ARG A 10 -4.20 7.21 7.03
CA ARG A 10 -3.69 6.31 8.08
C ARG A 10 -3.86 4.85 7.70
N LEU A 11 -5.03 4.47 7.20
CA LEU A 11 -5.31 3.11 6.73
C LEU A 11 -4.33 2.69 5.63
N ILE A 12 -4.12 3.53 4.62
CA ILE A 12 -3.18 3.26 3.53
C ILE A 12 -1.76 3.09 4.06
N ALA A 13 -1.31 3.96 4.97
CA ALA A 13 0.01 3.88 5.57
C ALA A 13 0.21 2.59 6.39
N GLU A 14 -0.73 2.24 7.25
CA GLU A 14 -0.68 1.03 8.09
C GLU A 14 -0.60 -0.25 7.24
N TYR A 15 -1.44 -0.36 6.22
CA TYR A 15 -1.39 -1.53 5.33
C TYR A 15 -0.14 -1.55 4.44
N THR A 16 0.41 -0.38 4.10
CA THR A 16 1.68 -0.28 3.39
C THR A 16 2.83 -0.81 4.25
N ASP A 17 2.92 -0.35 5.50
CA ASP A 17 3.95 -0.81 6.46
C ASP A 17 3.83 -2.32 6.71
N PHE A 18 2.60 -2.80 6.87
CA PHE A 18 2.34 -4.22 7.05
C PHE A 18 2.77 -5.04 5.83
N ALA A 19 2.40 -4.64 4.61
CA ALA A 19 2.77 -5.35 3.40
C ALA A 19 4.29 -5.39 3.18
N ILE A 20 4.99 -4.28 3.44
CA ILE A 20 6.45 -4.20 3.37
C ILE A 20 7.07 -5.13 4.43
N GLY A 21 6.58 -5.11 5.68
CA GLY A 21 7.09 -5.96 6.75
C GLY A 21 6.87 -7.46 6.54
N GLN A 22 5.94 -7.86 5.67
CA GLN A 22 5.69 -9.26 5.29
C GLN A 22 6.46 -9.70 4.03
N SER A 23 7.29 -8.82 3.45
CA SER A 23 7.86 -9.02 2.13
C SER A 23 9.37 -8.77 2.14
N GLU A 24 10.11 -9.49 1.30
CA GLU A 24 11.56 -9.30 1.17
C GLU A 24 11.90 -8.08 0.30
N THR A 25 11.06 -7.79 -0.70
CA THR A 25 11.22 -6.66 -1.61
C THR A 25 9.94 -5.82 -1.72
N TYR A 26 10.06 -4.59 -2.22
CA TYR A 26 8.89 -3.77 -2.56
C TYR A 26 8.01 -4.41 -3.65
N ALA A 27 8.60 -5.17 -4.57
CA ALA A 27 7.85 -5.90 -5.58
C ALA A 27 7.00 -7.01 -4.94
N ASP A 28 7.57 -7.74 -3.98
CA ASP A 28 6.85 -8.76 -3.21
C ASP A 28 5.69 -8.14 -2.39
N ALA A 29 5.91 -6.94 -1.83
CA ALA A 29 4.87 -6.21 -1.11
C ALA A 29 3.68 -5.83 -2.02
N ILE A 30 3.94 -5.41 -3.27
CA ILE A 30 2.88 -5.14 -4.26
C ILE A 30 2.08 -6.41 -4.59
N VAL A 31 2.78 -7.54 -4.74
CA VAL A 31 2.16 -8.85 -5.00
C VAL A 31 1.34 -9.30 -3.79
N TYR A 32 1.84 -9.10 -2.57
CA TYR A 32 1.16 -9.40 -1.32
C TYR A 32 -0.15 -8.63 -1.20
N VAL A 33 -0.14 -7.31 -1.44
CA VAL A 33 -1.35 -6.47 -1.43
C VAL A 33 -2.37 -6.94 -2.47
N ASN A 34 -1.92 -7.38 -3.64
CA ASN A 34 -2.83 -7.90 -4.67
C ASN A 34 -3.54 -9.19 -4.25
N LYS A 35 -2.91 -10.03 -3.41
CA LYS A 35 -3.51 -11.26 -2.89
C LYS A 35 -4.55 -11.01 -1.80
N MET A 36 -4.44 -9.91 -1.04
CA MET A 36 -5.35 -9.58 0.07
C MET A 36 -6.52 -8.69 -0.34
N ALA A 37 -6.53 -8.17 -1.56
CA ALA A 37 -7.49 -7.15 -1.96
C ALA A 37 -8.92 -7.67 -2.13
N SER A 38 -9.87 -6.91 -1.60
CA SER A 38 -11.31 -7.13 -1.86
C SER A 38 -11.65 -6.86 -3.34
N PRO A 39 -12.53 -7.67 -3.97
CA PRO A 39 -12.96 -7.47 -5.36
C PRO A 39 -13.92 -6.29 -5.54
N THR A 40 -14.37 -5.66 -4.45
CA THR A 40 -15.27 -4.50 -4.52
C THR A 40 -14.58 -3.28 -5.14
N ILE A 41 -15.34 -2.35 -5.72
CA ILE A 41 -14.80 -1.10 -6.30
C ILE A 41 -13.96 -0.33 -5.26
N HIS A 42 -14.48 -0.19 -4.04
CA HIS A 42 -13.77 0.47 -2.94
C HIS A 42 -12.51 -0.33 -2.53
N GLY A 43 -12.61 -1.65 -2.46
CA GLY A 43 -11.46 -2.52 -2.18
C GLY A 43 -10.35 -2.39 -3.24
N GLN A 44 -10.70 -2.30 -4.51
CA GLN A 44 -9.75 -2.09 -5.61
C GLN A 44 -9.12 -0.68 -5.56
N ALA A 45 -9.88 0.34 -5.17
CA ALA A 45 -9.36 1.69 -4.99
C ALA A 45 -8.35 1.77 -3.83
N ILE A 46 -8.68 1.16 -2.68
CA ILE A 46 -7.77 1.07 -1.53
C ILE A 46 -6.51 0.27 -1.90
N LYS A 47 -6.67 -0.87 -2.59
CA LYS A 47 -5.55 -1.66 -3.10
C LYS A 47 -4.59 -0.82 -3.94
N LYS A 48 -5.14 -0.08 -4.90
CA LYS A 48 -4.34 0.78 -5.78
C LYS A 48 -3.60 1.85 -4.98
N ALA A 49 -4.26 2.50 -4.03
CA ALA A 49 -3.65 3.53 -3.19
C ALA A 49 -2.47 2.98 -2.36
N ILE A 50 -2.61 1.77 -1.81
CA ILE A 50 -1.51 1.10 -1.09
C ILE A 50 -0.35 0.76 -2.04
N GLN A 51 -0.63 0.22 -3.24
CA GLN A 51 0.40 -0.09 -4.23
C GLN A 51 1.15 1.17 -4.71
N ASP A 52 0.44 2.28 -4.88
CA ASP A 52 1.01 3.57 -5.27
C ASP A 52 1.93 4.11 -4.14
N GLU A 53 1.53 4.00 -2.87
CA GLU A 53 2.35 4.40 -1.73
C GLU A 53 3.59 3.51 -1.56
N ILE A 54 3.48 2.18 -1.74
CA ILE A 54 4.64 1.27 -1.80
C ILE A 54 5.62 1.71 -2.90
N THR A 55 5.11 1.99 -4.09
CA THR A 55 5.94 2.42 -5.24
C THR A 55 6.65 3.73 -4.94
N LYS A 56 5.94 4.70 -4.36
CA LYS A 56 6.52 5.98 -3.94
C LYS A 56 7.64 5.80 -2.92
N ARG A 57 7.45 4.94 -1.92
CA ARG A 57 8.49 4.64 -0.92
C ARG A 57 9.69 3.91 -1.53
N ALA A 58 9.45 2.98 -2.45
CA ALA A 58 10.52 2.30 -3.19
C ALA A 58 11.38 3.29 -4.00
N LEU A 59 10.75 4.24 -4.70
CA LEU A 59 11.45 5.29 -5.47
C LEU A 59 12.24 6.25 -4.58
N ASN A 60 11.78 6.49 -3.36
CA ASN A 60 12.47 7.33 -2.38
C ASN A 60 13.49 6.55 -1.53
N SER A 61 13.56 5.23 -1.68
CA SER A 61 14.54 4.38 -1.02
C SER A 61 15.84 4.43 -1.84
N GLU A 62 16.96 4.71 -1.18
CA GLU A 62 18.29 4.74 -1.83
C GLU A 62 18.72 3.34 -2.36
N ILE A 63 17.98 2.28 -2.01
CA ILE A 63 18.20 0.92 -2.48
C ILE A 63 17.42 0.74 -3.79
N ARG A 64 18.15 0.77 -4.92
CA ARG A 64 17.63 0.36 -6.23
C ARG A 64 17.24 -1.12 -6.20
N LEU A 65 16.05 -1.41 -6.75
CA LEU A 65 15.52 -2.74 -7.09
C LEU A 65 16.57 -3.64 -7.75
#